data_AF-A0A960M1D8-F1
#
_entry.id   AF-A0A960M1D8-F1
#
_cell.length_a   1.000
_cell.length_b   1.000
_cell.length_c   1.000
_cell.angle_alpha   90.00
_cell.angle_beta   90.00
_cell.angle_gamma   90.00
#
_symmetry.space_group_name_H-M   'P 1'
#
loop_
_entity.id
_entity.type
_entity.pdbx_description
1 polymer ?
#
loop_
_entity_poly.entity_id
_entity_poly.type
_entity_poly.pdbx_seq_one_letter_code
_entity_poly.pdbx_strand_id
1 'polypeptide(L)'
;MFGLEKDKDKGKPKHFEFDLEKELKADHKEKKRVLDQIEAQTNHLKTTLREGTASENFDKCGVLLQAYAALKRVVNRTTRT
;
A
#
# COMPACT_ATOMS: atom_id res chain seq x y z
N MET A 1 40.28 -17.37 -24.80
CA MET A 1 39.23 -18.05 -24.02
C MET A 1 38.14 -17.03 -23.71
N PHE A 2 36.88 -17.40 -23.96
CA PHE A 2 35.70 -16.62 -23.60
C PHE A 2 35.64 -16.44 -22.07
N GLY A 3 35.83 -15.21 -21.61
CA GLY A 3 35.65 -14.79 -20.22
C GLY A 3 34.65 -13.65 -20.12
N LEU A 4 33.56 -13.72 -20.90
CA LEU A 4 32.38 -12.89 -20.68
C LEU A 4 31.54 -13.59 -19.60
N GLU A 5 32.02 -13.54 -18.36
CA GLU A 5 31.12 -13.66 -17.22
C GLU A 5 30.15 -12.48 -17.34
N LYS A 6 28.96 -12.79 -17.83
CA LYS A 6 27.85 -11.87 -17.93
C LYS A 6 27.57 -11.38 -16.53
N ASP A 7 28.03 -10.17 -16.22
CA ASP A 7 27.43 -9.29 -15.22
C ASP A 7 25.97 -9.04 -15.62
N LYS A 8 25.09 -10.01 -15.38
CA LYS A 8 23.68 -9.98 -15.77
C LYS A 8 22.89 -8.86 -15.08
N ASP A 9 23.49 -8.18 -14.09
CA ASP A 9 22.84 -7.14 -13.29
C ASP A 9 23.40 -5.72 -13.47
N LYS A 10 24.46 -5.50 -14.26
CA LYS A 10 25.04 -4.15 -14.41
C LYS A 10 24.27 -3.21 -15.36
N GLY A 11 23.22 -3.70 -16.03
CA GLY A 11 22.50 -2.96 -17.08
C GLY A 11 21.07 -2.54 -16.75
N LYS A 12 20.51 -2.95 -15.61
CA LYS A 12 19.17 -2.51 -15.21
C LYS A 12 19.33 -1.41 -14.16
N PRO A 13 18.80 -0.19 -14.37
CA PRO A 13 18.72 0.77 -13.29
C PRO A 13 17.95 0.08 -12.15
N LYS A 14 18.59 -0.09 -10.99
CA LYS A 14 17.87 -0.53 -9.78
C LYS A 14 16.72 0.46 -9.62
N HIS A 15 15.49 -0.01 -9.82
CA HIS A 15 14.33 0.83 -9.59
C HIS A 15 14.45 1.36 -8.17
N PHE A 16 14.27 2.68 -8.03
CA PHE A 16 14.23 3.29 -6.72
C PHE A 16 13.09 2.61 -5.93
N GLU A 17 13.45 1.98 -4.83
CA GLU A 17 12.53 1.23 -3.98
C GLU A 17 12.44 1.96 -2.64
N PHE A 18 11.23 2.34 -2.28
CA PHE A 18 10.95 2.97 -0.99
C PHE A 18 11.17 1.96 0.13
N ASP A 19 11.56 2.42 1.31
CA ASP A 19 11.82 1.52 2.44
C ASP A 19 10.56 0.75 2.87
N LEU A 20 9.39 1.39 2.82
CA LEU A 20 8.10 0.70 3.03
C LEU A 20 7.88 -0.42 2.02
N GLU A 21 8.29 -0.25 0.76
CA GLU A 21 8.14 -1.32 -0.25
C GLU A 21 9.06 -2.50 0.05
N LYS A 22 10.29 -2.24 0.51
CA LYS A 22 11.23 -3.29 0.97
C LYS A 22 10.64 -4.05 2.16
N GLU A 23 10.16 -3.33 3.17
CA GLU A 23 9.56 -3.91 4.37
C GLU A 23 8.37 -4.80 4.04
N LEU A 24 7.44 -4.30 3.22
CA LEU A 24 6.23 -5.02 2.82
C LEU A 24 6.51 -6.23 1.93
N LYS A 25 7.59 -6.22 1.14
CA LYS A 25 8.05 -7.38 0.36
C LYS A 25 8.77 -8.41 1.23
N ALA A 26 9.52 -7.97 2.23
CA ALA A 26 10.31 -8.84 3.09
C ALA A 26 9.44 -9.58 4.14
N ASP A 27 8.41 -8.94 4.68
CA ASP A 27 7.57 -9.52 5.73
C ASP A 27 6.07 -9.54 5.38
N HIS A 28 5.57 -10.74 5.10
CA HIS A 28 4.14 -10.97 4.86
C HIS A 28 3.25 -10.67 6.08
N LYS A 29 3.76 -10.80 7.30
CA LYS A 29 3.01 -10.47 8.51
C LYS A 29 2.84 -8.96 8.64
N GLU A 30 3.88 -8.20 8.33
CA GLU A 30 3.82 -6.74 8.32
C GLU A 30 2.82 -6.25 7.27
N LYS A 31 2.85 -6.82 6.06
CA LYS A 31 1.84 -6.52 5.04
C LYS A 31 0.42 -6.79 5.55
N LYS A 32 0.19 -7.95 6.18
CA LYS A 32 -1.12 -8.29 6.74
C LYS A 32 -1.53 -7.28 7.82
N ARG A 33 -0.62 -6.93 8.73
CA ARG A 33 -0.86 -5.91 9.77
C ARG A 33 -1.31 -4.59 9.20
N VAL A 34 -0.63 -4.10 8.16
CA VAL A 34 -1.00 -2.85 7.47
C VAL A 34 -2.37 -2.96 6.81
N LEU A 35 -2.66 -4.08 6.14
CA LEU A 35 -3.98 -4.32 5.53
C LEU A 35 -5.11 -4.37 6.58
N ASP A 36 -4.88 -5.02 7.72
CA ASP A 36 -5.82 -5.11 8.83
C ASP A 36 -6.10 -3.72 9.43
N GLN A 37 -5.07 -2.89 9.58
CA GLN A 37 -5.22 -1.49 10.02
C GLN A 37 -6.04 -0.65 9.03
N ILE A 38 -5.75 -0.76 7.73
CA ILE A 38 -6.51 -0.08 6.68
C ILE A 38 -7.99 -0.49 6.73
N GLU A 39 -8.25 -1.78 6.94
CA GLU A 39 -9.60 -2.31 7.02
C GLU A 39 -10.35 -1.82 8.26
N ALA A 40 -9.69 -1.81 9.42
CA ALA A 40 -10.26 -1.27 10.65
C ALA A 40 -10.67 0.21 10.49
N GLN A 41 -9.79 1.03 9.91
CA GLN A 41 -10.07 2.45 9.67
C GLN A 41 -11.18 2.66 8.62
N THR A 42 -11.18 1.85 7.56
CA THR A 42 -12.25 1.86 6.55
C THR A 42 -13.60 1.53 7.17
N ASN A 43 -13.66 0.53 8.05
CA ASN A 43 -14.91 0.14 8.72
C ASN A 43 -15.37 1.22 9.71
N HIS A 44 -14.44 1.82 10.45
CA HIS A 44 -14.74 2.96 11.33
C HIS A 44 -15.37 4.12 10.54
N LEU A 45 -14.74 4.56 9.44
CA LEU A 45 -15.27 5.62 8.59
C LEU A 45 -16.66 5.31 8.01
N LYS A 46 -16.90 4.05 7.60
CA LYS A 46 -18.22 3.62 7.12
C LYS A 46 -19.28 3.71 8.21
N THR A 47 -18.94 3.33 9.44
CA THR A 47 -19.85 3.44 10.59
C THR A 47 -20.15 4.91 10.88
N THR A 48 -19.14 5.77 10.93
CA THR A 48 -19.29 7.22 11.14
C THR A 48 -20.17 7.90 10.07
N LEU A 49 -20.10 7.45 8.82
CA LEU A 49 -20.98 7.93 7.76
C LEU A 49 -22.41 7.43 7.89
N ARG A 50 -22.62 6.19 8.35
CA ARG A 50 -23.95 5.62 8.59
C ARG A 50 -24.66 6.26 9.78
N GLU A 51 -23.91 6.70 10.78
CA GLU A 51 -24.43 7.37 11.97
C GLU A 51 -24.86 8.83 11.71
N GLY A 52 -24.69 9.34 10.49
CA GLY A 52 -25.23 10.64 10.09
C GLY A 52 -24.42 11.81 10.65
N THR A 53 -23.09 11.78 10.49
CA THR A 53 -22.23 12.91 10.85
C THR A 53 -22.61 14.17 10.07
N ALA A 54 -22.54 15.33 10.73
CA ALA A 54 -22.88 16.64 10.16
C ALA A 54 -22.24 16.86 8.78
N SER A 55 -22.97 17.54 7.89
CA SER A 55 -22.65 17.74 6.46
C SER A 55 -21.17 18.09 6.18
N GLU A 56 -20.51 18.86 7.04
CA GLU A 56 -19.11 19.27 6.86
C GLU A 56 -18.09 18.12 6.97
N ASN A 57 -18.42 17.06 7.71
CA ASN A 57 -17.55 15.90 7.89
C ASN A 57 -17.85 14.78 6.90
N PHE A 58 -19.02 14.79 6.28
CA PHE A 58 -19.42 13.77 5.30
C PHE A 58 -18.45 13.74 4.12
N ASP A 59 -18.15 14.90 3.51
CA ASP A 59 -17.25 15.00 2.38
C ASP A 59 -15.82 14.56 2.74
N LYS A 60 -15.34 14.96 3.92
CA LYS A 60 -14.01 14.57 4.43
C LYS A 60 -13.92 13.06 4.65
N CYS A 61 -14.95 12.45 5.23
CA CYS A 61 -15.02 11.01 5.41
C CYS A 61 -15.09 10.27 4.06
N GLY A 62 -15.79 10.83 3.06
CA GLY A 62 -15.80 10.33 1.70
C GLY A 62 -14.42 10.32 1.04
N VAL A 63 -13.67 11.43 1.17
CA VAL A 63 -12.29 11.55 0.68
C VAL A 63 -11.38 10.52 1.36
N LEU A 64 -11.46 10.39 2.69
CA LEU A 64 -10.66 9.43 3.44
C LEU A 64 -10.97 7.99 3.03
N LEU A 65 -12.23 7.64 2.79
CA LEU A 65 -12.59 6.31 2.28
C LEU A 65 -11.92 5.99 0.94
N GLN A 66 -11.91 6.96 0.01
CA GLN A 66 -11.24 6.78 -1.27
C GLN A 66 -9.72 6.66 -1.11
N ALA A 67 -9.13 7.45 -0.21
CA ALA A 67 -7.71 7.39 0.10
C ALA A 67 -7.31 6.01 0.66
N TYR A 68 -8.06 5.46 1.63
CA TYR A 68 -7.82 4.12 2.16
C TYR A 68 -8.01 3.02 1.11
N ALA A 69 -8.99 3.17 0.20
CA ALA A 69 -9.16 2.24 -0.92
C ALA A 69 -7.97 2.27 -1.88
N ALA A 70 -7.45 3.46 -2.20
CA ALA A 70 -6.25 3.63 -3.02
C ALA A 70 -5.02 3.03 -2.34
N LEU A 71 -4.82 3.30 -1.04
CA LEU A 71 -3.73 2.73 -0.25
C LEU A 71 -3.78 1.20 -0.22
N LYS A 72 -4.96 0.61 0.01
CA LYS A 72 -5.16 -0.86 -0.04
C LYS A 72 -4.73 -1.44 -1.39
N ARG A 73 -4.99 -0.76 -2.50
CA ARG A 73 -4.56 -1.19 -3.84
C ARG A 73 -3.04 -1.13 -4.00
N VAL A 74 -2.41 -0.05 -3.52
CA VAL A 74 -0.94 0.11 -3.56
C VAL A 74 -0.26 -1.01 -2.78
N VAL A 75 -0.62 -1.19 -1.51
CA VAL A 75 -0.05 -2.25 -0.64
C VAL A 75 -0.23 -3.64 -1.24
N ASN A 76 -1.38 -3.91 -1.87
CA ASN A 76 -1.61 -5.19 -2.54
C ASN A 76 -0.74 -5.40 -3.80
N ARG A 77 -0.40 -4.32 -4.50
CA ARG A 77 0.42 -4.36 -5.71
C ARG A 77 1.92 -4.53 -5.40
N THR A 78 2.39 -4.03 -4.25
CA THR A 78 3.80 -4.04 -3.87
C THR A 78 4.45 -5.42 -3.84
N THR A 79 3.69 -6.50 -3.62
CA THR A 79 4.25 -7.88 -3.62
C THR A 79 4.02 -8.65 -4.93
N ARG A 80 3.45 -8.02 -5.97
CA ARG A 80 3.24 -8.66 -7.29
C ARG A 80 4.40 -8.43 -8.27
N THR A 81 5.32 -7.54 -7.93
CA THR A 81 6.51 -7.16 -8.70
C THR A 81 7.76 -7.63 -7.99
#